data_AF-A0A2I1C2C8-F1
#
_entry.id   AF-A0A2I1C2C8-F1
#
_cell.length_a   1.000
_cell.length_b   1.000
_cell.length_c   1.000
_cell.angle_alpha   90.00
_cell.angle_beta   90.00
_cell.angle_gamma   90.00
#
_symmetry.space_group_name_H-M   'P 1'
#
loop_
_entity.id
_entity.type
_entity.pdbx_description
1 polymer ?
#
loop_
_entity_poly.entity_id
_entity_poly.type
_entity_poly.pdbx_seq_one_letter_code
_entity_poly.pdbx_strand_id
1 'polypeptide(L)'
;MLSCRVLYKRIHQEEYAISREYLHYRKRQYLQSSDCSPGDDLTFISDLFPPQPPQYSASRSHDEFPQYSFGYLADLTRCWVTCLRLSYYLAEYAVRHHLQHDSDAQPLWSTCKTEKEVIYSRGVGVLQSRLLYPLAYIAFFLETYAAARDATRETGKGKHHHLHHSLEEQQSILQRPPFTTTEVLLSTHHCMHLLCSSVRHLMTPEFPHTSTGSWVSILLTTSTLEKILDFLSAAADGQSAKAQHAHARNVQSHPHTRAQHAHTGNVSSTWTKRREFLLRMRNDWEEYLASVGGDQTAAAADEQALAAPPDLRQVWFEAAEKEMYRRGVITHRPEDPVHILRGSYIRLHCEFCDDQY
;
A
#
# COMPACT_ATOMS: atom_id res chain seq x y z
N MET A 1 0.42 32.44 31.61
CA MET A 1 -0.16 31.07 31.69
C MET A 1 -1.68 31.03 31.55
N LEU A 2 -2.46 32.02 32.05
CA LEU A 2 -3.94 32.06 31.84
C LEU A 2 -4.36 32.25 30.37
N SER A 3 -3.63 33.07 29.61
CA SER A 3 -3.88 33.30 28.17
C SER A 3 -3.82 32.03 27.34
N CYS A 4 -2.86 31.14 27.59
CA CYS A 4 -2.73 29.87 26.86
C CYS A 4 -3.88 28.91 27.15
N ARG A 5 -4.41 28.87 28.38
CA ARG A 5 -5.55 28.02 28.74
C ARG A 5 -6.85 28.51 28.11
N VAL A 6 -7.07 29.83 28.09
CA VAL A 6 -8.24 30.44 27.45
C VAL A 6 -8.19 30.21 25.93
N LEU A 7 -7.02 30.39 25.30
CA LEU A 7 -6.83 30.10 23.88
C LEU A 7 -7.06 28.62 23.57
N TYR A 8 -6.45 27.72 24.33
CA TYR A 8 -6.63 26.27 24.17
C TYR A 8 -8.10 25.86 24.26
N LYS A 9 -8.82 26.37 25.26
CA LYS A 9 -10.26 26.12 25.41
C LYS A 9 -11.06 26.62 24.21
N ARG A 10 -10.73 27.82 23.70
CA ARG A 10 -11.39 28.39 22.53
C ARG A 10 -11.10 27.59 21.25
N ILE A 11 -9.88 27.12 21.07
CA ILE A 11 -9.51 26.26 19.93
C ILE A 11 -10.29 24.95 19.96
N HIS A 12 -10.43 24.32 21.12
CA HIS A 12 -11.21 23.07 21.24
C HIS A 12 -12.71 23.29 21.03
N GLN A 13 -13.24 24.44 21.45
CA GLN A 13 -14.65 24.79 21.21
C GLN A 13 -14.95 25.03 19.73
N GLU A 14 -13.98 25.55 18.98
CA GLU A 14 -14.13 25.90 17.56
C GLU A 14 -13.48 24.88 16.61
N GLU A 15 -13.03 23.73 17.13
CA GLU A 15 -12.26 22.71 16.39
C GLU A 15 -12.93 22.32 15.06
N TYR A 16 -14.26 22.11 15.10
CA TYR A 16 -15.03 21.73 13.92
C TYR A 16 -15.04 22.81 12.83
N ALA A 17 -15.24 24.06 13.23
CA ALA A 17 -15.25 25.19 12.30
C ALA A 17 -13.86 25.44 11.71
N ILE A 18 -12.81 25.37 12.55
CA ILE A 18 -11.42 25.54 12.12
C ILE A 18 -11.03 24.46 11.10
N SER A 19 -11.33 23.20 11.40
CA SER A 19 -10.95 22.06 10.55
C SER A 19 -11.64 22.11 9.18
N ARG A 20 -12.93 22.47 9.17
CA ARG A 20 -13.68 22.66 7.93
C ARG A 20 -13.16 23.83 7.10
N GLU A 21 -12.90 24.98 7.72
CA GLU A 21 -12.40 26.16 6.99
C GLU A 21 -10.98 25.92 6.44
N TYR A 22 -10.15 25.15 7.15
CA TYR A 22 -8.84 24.74 6.67
C TYR A 22 -8.93 23.95 5.35
N LEU A 23 -9.82 22.96 5.25
CA LEU A 23 -10.03 22.20 4.01
C LEU A 23 -10.61 23.06 2.88
N HIS A 24 -11.58 23.94 3.19
CA HIS A 24 -12.11 24.87 2.18
C HIS A 24 -11.06 25.86 1.68
N TYR A 25 -10.20 26.37 2.56
CA TYR A 25 -9.08 27.21 2.17
C TYR A 25 -8.14 26.47 1.22
N ARG A 26 -7.74 25.24 1.56
CA ARG A 26 -6.93 24.35 0.71
C ARG A 26 -7.58 24.08 -0.66
N LYS A 27 -8.88 23.78 -0.69
CA LYS A 27 -9.65 23.56 -1.93
C LYS A 27 -9.67 24.79 -2.83
N ARG A 28 -9.80 25.99 -2.25
CA ARG A 28 -9.70 27.26 -3.00
C ARG A 28 -8.30 27.48 -3.56
N GLN A 29 -7.25 27.20 -2.79
CA GLN A 29 -5.88 27.34 -3.27
C GLN A 29 -5.60 26.40 -4.44
N TYR A 30 -5.99 25.12 -4.34
CA TYR A 30 -5.82 24.14 -5.41
C TYR A 30 -6.49 24.59 -6.72
N LEU A 31 -7.70 25.15 -6.64
CA LEU A 31 -8.40 25.68 -7.83
C LEU A 31 -7.75 26.94 -8.43
N GLN A 32 -6.95 27.67 -7.65
CA GLN A 32 -6.37 28.95 -8.05
C GLN A 32 -4.90 28.84 -8.50
N SER A 33 -4.18 27.79 -8.09
CA SER A 33 -2.76 27.58 -8.42
C SER A 33 -2.53 26.29 -9.18
N SER A 34 -1.94 26.37 -10.37
CA SER A 34 -1.48 25.19 -11.14
C SER A 34 -0.20 24.54 -10.58
N ASP A 35 0.40 25.12 -9.54
CA ASP A 35 1.71 24.74 -8.99
C ASP A 35 1.62 23.89 -7.70
N CYS A 36 0.47 23.29 -7.41
CA CYS A 36 0.35 22.42 -6.23
C CYS A 36 1.27 21.20 -6.37
N SER A 37 2.18 21.03 -5.41
CA SER A 37 2.99 19.82 -5.29
C SER A 37 2.06 18.60 -5.14
N PRO A 38 2.36 17.46 -5.79
CA PRO A 38 1.64 16.20 -5.58
C PRO A 38 1.54 15.79 -4.10
N GLY A 39 2.42 16.31 -3.23
CA GLY A 39 2.36 16.07 -1.79
C GLY A 39 1.24 16.82 -1.04
N ASP A 40 0.54 17.77 -1.67
CA ASP A 40 -0.39 18.68 -1.00
C ASP A 40 -1.87 18.46 -1.34
N ASP A 41 -2.24 17.31 -1.92
CA ASP A 41 -3.61 17.01 -2.32
C ASP A 41 -4.47 16.45 -1.17
N LEU A 42 -4.50 17.17 -0.03
CA LEU A 42 -5.45 16.85 1.05
C LEU A 42 -6.91 17.03 0.61
N THR A 43 -7.14 17.74 -0.49
CA THR A 43 -8.45 17.92 -1.09
C THR A 43 -8.99 16.62 -1.66
N PHE A 44 -8.20 15.93 -2.49
CA PHE A 44 -8.54 14.62 -3.03
C PHE A 44 -8.84 13.61 -1.92
N ILE A 45 -7.94 13.49 -0.92
CA ILE A 45 -8.13 12.49 0.14
C ILE A 45 -9.35 12.80 1.01
N SER A 46 -9.68 14.09 1.22
CA SER A 46 -10.88 14.49 1.96
C SER A 46 -12.18 14.22 1.19
N ASP A 47 -12.14 14.29 -0.15
CA ASP A 47 -13.28 13.92 -0.99
C ASP A 47 -13.46 12.38 -1.01
N LEU A 48 -12.38 11.62 -0.87
CA LEU A 48 -12.39 10.15 -0.79
C LEU A 48 -12.86 9.63 0.58
N PHE A 49 -12.45 10.28 1.67
CA PHE A 49 -12.82 9.92 3.04
C PHE A 49 -13.60 11.06 3.70
N PRO A 50 -14.89 11.26 3.35
CA PRO A 50 -15.67 12.33 3.96
C PRO A 50 -15.87 12.09 5.47
N PRO A 51 -16.01 13.15 6.29
CA PRO A 51 -16.26 12.98 7.72
C PRO A 51 -17.60 12.29 7.95
N GLN A 52 -17.71 11.55 9.05
CA GLN A 52 -18.95 10.86 9.39
C GLN A 52 -20.13 11.84 9.50
N PRO A 53 -21.33 11.44 9.02
CA PRO A 53 -22.52 12.27 9.14
C PRO A 53 -22.84 12.54 10.63
N PRO A 54 -23.46 13.69 10.92
CA PRO A 54 -23.83 14.05 12.30
C PRO A 54 -24.67 12.95 12.95
N GLN A 55 -24.34 12.61 14.20
CA GLN A 55 -25.12 11.68 14.99
C GLN A 55 -26.32 12.41 15.59
N TYR A 56 -27.49 12.25 14.98
CA TYR A 56 -28.73 12.82 15.51
C TYR A 56 -29.15 12.06 16.77
N SER A 57 -28.71 12.51 17.95
CA SER A 57 -29.24 11.98 19.22
C SER A 57 -30.65 12.53 19.50
N ALA A 58 -31.52 11.73 20.12
CA ALA A 58 -32.87 12.16 20.51
C ALA A 58 -32.87 13.28 21.58
N SER A 59 -31.72 13.47 22.23
CA SER A 59 -31.38 14.64 23.02
C SER A 59 -31.01 15.77 22.06
N ARG A 60 -31.70 16.91 22.12
CA ARG A 60 -31.38 18.14 21.34
C ARG A 60 -30.04 18.80 21.74
N SER A 61 -29.01 18.01 22.05
CA SER A 61 -27.65 18.47 22.25
C SER A 61 -26.89 18.46 20.92
N HIS A 62 -27.07 19.55 20.18
CA HIS A 62 -26.09 20.28 19.35
C HIS A 62 -25.00 19.63 18.49
N ASP A 63 -25.02 18.34 18.15
CA ASP A 63 -24.11 17.81 17.11
C ASP A 63 -24.83 17.70 15.75
N GLU A 64 -25.20 18.86 15.18
CA GLU A 64 -25.85 18.97 13.86
C GLU A 64 -24.87 18.96 12.66
N PHE A 65 -23.55 18.92 12.90
CA PHE A 65 -22.52 19.03 11.85
C PHE A 65 -21.71 17.74 11.67
N PRO A 66 -21.26 17.43 10.44
CA PRO A 66 -20.30 16.34 10.20
C PRO A 66 -19.05 16.52 11.07
N GLN A 67 -18.47 15.43 11.57
CA GLN A 67 -17.40 15.44 12.56
C GLN A 67 -16.02 15.86 11.97
N TYR A 68 -15.92 17.08 11.43
CA TYR A 68 -14.63 17.66 11.02
C TYR A 68 -13.74 17.92 12.24
N SER A 69 -12.89 16.99 12.67
CA SER A 69 -12.01 17.21 13.83
C SER A 69 -10.54 17.39 13.43
N PHE A 70 -9.70 17.85 14.36
CA PHE A 70 -8.25 17.79 14.20
C PHE A 70 -7.77 16.33 14.07
N GLY A 71 -8.45 15.39 14.74
CA GLY A 71 -8.24 13.96 14.58
C GLY A 71 -8.47 13.52 13.13
N TYR A 72 -9.61 13.90 12.55
CA TYR A 72 -9.92 13.65 11.14
C TYR A 72 -8.86 14.22 10.20
N LEU A 73 -8.43 15.47 10.38
CA LEU A 73 -7.35 16.05 9.57
C LEU A 73 -6.02 15.31 9.73
N ALA A 74 -5.70 14.85 10.94
CA ALA A 74 -4.51 14.05 11.20
C ALA A 74 -4.59 12.69 10.50
N ASP A 75 -5.75 12.03 10.53
CA ASP A 75 -5.99 10.76 9.84
C ASP A 75 -5.90 10.90 8.31
N LEU A 76 -6.51 11.94 7.72
CA LEU A 76 -6.35 12.26 6.30
C LEU A 76 -4.88 12.48 5.93
N THR A 77 -4.16 13.25 6.75
CA THR A 77 -2.75 13.52 6.52
C THR A 77 -1.92 12.24 6.62
N ARG A 78 -2.20 11.38 7.60
CA ARG A 78 -1.55 10.08 7.75
C ARG A 78 -1.79 9.21 6.52
N CYS A 79 -3.04 9.06 6.09
CA CYS A 79 -3.42 8.25 4.94
C CYS A 79 -2.72 8.74 3.65
N TRP A 80 -2.75 10.05 3.40
CA TRP A 80 -2.09 10.64 2.22
C TRP A 80 -0.57 10.46 2.24
N VAL A 81 0.08 10.74 3.38
CA VAL A 81 1.53 10.55 3.53
C VAL A 81 1.91 9.08 3.36
N THR A 82 1.10 8.15 3.86
CA THR A 82 1.30 6.72 3.64
C THR A 82 1.26 6.38 2.15
N CYS A 83 0.24 6.84 1.41
CA CYS A 83 0.13 6.62 -0.04
C CYS A 83 1.29 7.27 -0.82
N LEU A 84 1.70 8.48 -0.43
CA LEU A 84 2.81 9.21 -1.05
C LEU A 84 4.15 8.49 -0.87
N ARG A 85 4.44 8.01 0.34
CA ARG A 85 5.67 7.26 0.62
C ARG A 85 5.63 5.87 -0.02
N LEU A 86 4.48 5.21 0.04
CA LEU A 86 4.31 3.87 -0.52
C LEU A 86 4.46 3.89 -2.06
N SER A 87 3.85 4.87 -2.74
CA SER A 87 4.01 5.06 -4.18
C SER A 87 5.48 5.27 -4.55
N TYR A 88 6.22 6.05 -3.75
CA TYR A 88 7.65 6.25 -3.94
C TYR A 88 8.44 4.94 -3.84
N TYR A 89 8.33 4.22 -2.71
CA TYR A 89 9.12 2.99 -2.52
C TYR A 89 8.73 1.87 -3.50
N LEU A 90 7.44 1.79 -3.87
CA LEU A 90 6.97 0.83 -4.86
C LEU A 90 7.50 1.16 -6.26
N ALA A 91 7.44 2.44 -6.67
CA ALA A 91 8.01 2.89 -7.93
C ALA A 91 9.52 2.69 -7.97
N GLU A 92 10.20 3.04 -6.88
CA GLU A 92 11.63 2.87 -6.70
C GLU A 92 12.05 1.40 -6.90
N TYR A 93 11.36 0.49 -6.21
CA TYR A 93 11.60 -0.94 -6.33
C TYR A 93 11.34 -1.44 -7.75
N ALA A 94 10.20 -1.10 -8.35
CA ALA A 94 9.81 -1.56 -9.67
C ALA A 94 10.80 -1.10 -10.76
N VAL A 95 11.20 0.17 -10.74
CA VAL A 95 12.20 0.72 -11.68
C VAL A 95 13.55 0.07 -11.49
N ARG A 96 14.01 -0.09 -10.24
CA ARG A 96 15.28 -0.74 -9.94
C ARG A 96 15.29 -2.21 -10.40
N HIS A 97 14.22 -2.95 -10.09
CA HIS A 97 14.08 -4.35 -10.48
C HIS A 97 14.09 -4.50 -12.00
N HIS A 98 13.33 -3.64 -12.70
CA HIS A 98 13.30 -3.59 -14.16
C HIS A 98 14.70 -3.36 -14.74
N LEU A 99 15.40 -2.32 -14.30
CA LEU A 99 16.75 -1.99 -14.77
C LEU A 99 17.80 -3.09 -14.48
N GLN A 100 17.56 -3.95 -13.49
CA GLN A 100 18.48 -5.01 -13.09
C GLN A 100 18.21 -6.35 -13.80
N HIS A 101 16.96 -6.65 -14.12
CA HIS A 101 16.52 -7.97 -14.55
C HIS A 101 15.93 -8.03 -15.96
N ASP A 102 15.46 -6.90 -16.50
CA ASP A 102 14.95 -6.83 -17.87
C ASP A 102 16.08 -6.99 -18.88
N SER A 103 15.91 -7.90 -19.85
CA SER A 103 16.94 -8.23 -20.83
C SER A 103 17.32 -7.05 -21.73
N ASP A 104 16.37 -6.15 -21.98
CA ASP A 104 16.57 -4.99 -22.83
C ASP A 104 17.12 -3.81 -22.01
N ALA A 105 16.67 -3.62 -20.78
CA ALA A 105 17.12 -2.53 -19.90
C ALA A 105 18.54 -2.74 -19.36
N GLN A 106 18.87 -3.96 -18.91
CA GLN A 106 20.12 -4.26 -18.21
C GLN A 106 21.39 -3.86 -19.00
N PRO A 107 21.54 -4.18 -20.31
CA PRO A 107 22.71 -3.77 -21.07
C PRO A 107 22.76 -2.26 -21.29
N LEU A 108 21.61 -1.62 -21.58
CA LEU A 108 21.49 -0.18 -21.82
C LEU A 108 21.80 0.64 -20.57
N TRP A 109 21.50 0.10 -19.39
CA TRP A 109 21.75 0.74 -18.11
C TRP A 109 23.24 0.85 -17.74
N SER A 110 24.13 0.14 -18.44
CA SER A 110 25.51 -0.09 -17.98
C SER A 110 26.49 1.09 -18.21
N THR A 111 26.18 2.07 -19.06
CA THR A 111 27.19 2.88 -19.78
C THR A 111 27.63 4.22 -19.15
N CYS A 112 26.81 4.96 -18.39
CA CYS A 112 27.21 6.27 -17.82
C CYS A 112 26.54 6.59 -16.45
N LYS A 113 27.30 7.06 -15.45
CA LYS A 113 26.78 7.25 -14.06
C LYS A 113 25.74 8.37 -13.93
N THR A 114 25.96 9.53 -14.54
CA THR A 114 25.05 10.69 -14.44
C THR A 114 23.77 10.45 -15.23
N GLU A 115 23.89 9.86 -16.41
CA GLU A 115 22.75 9.45 -17.22
C GLU A 115 21.88 8.42 -16.49
N LYS A 116 22.50 7.47 -15.77
CA LYS A 116 21.79 6.55 -14.88
C LYS A 116 20.96 7.30 -13.84
N GLU A 117 21.55 8.20 -13.07
CA GLU A 117 20.80 8.87 -12.00
C GLU A 117 19.59 9.68 -12.52
N VAL A 118 19.75 10.34 -13.68
CA VAL A 118 18.66 11.09 -14.33
C VAL A 118 17.55 10.17 -14.83
N ILE A 119 17.91 9.07 -15.50
CA ILE A 119 16.92 8.12 -16.02
C ILE A 119 16.19 7.41 -14.88
N TYR A 120 16.93 7.03 -13.84
CA TYR A 120 16.38 6.42 -12.65
C TYR A 120 15.36 7.34 -11.98
N SER A 121 15.80 8.56 -11.63
CA SER A 121 14.94 9.54 -10.95
C SER A 121 13.71 9.90 -11.78
N ARG A 122 13.85 10.06 -13.10
CA ARG A 122 12.73 10.28 -14.02
C ARG A 122 11.77 9.10 -14.02
N GLY A 123 12.27 7.87 -14.17
CA GLY A 123 11.47 6.66 -14.18
C GLY A 123 10.68 6.48 -12.88
N VAL A 124 11.33 6.70 -11.74
CA VAL A 124 10.69 6.66 -10.42
C VAL A 124 9.63 7.74 -10.29
N GLY A 125 9.91 8.99 -10.68
CA GLY A 125 8.95 10.09 -10.59
C GLY A 125 7.71 9.87 -11.44
N VAL A 126 7.86 9.39 -12.68
CA VAL A 126 6.72 9.11 -13.58
C VAL A 126 5.91 7.91 -13.10
N LEU A 127 6.57 6.85 -12.62
CA LEU A 127 5.84 5.69 -12.11
C LEU A 127 5.13 6.03 -10.78
N GLN A 128 5.78 6.80 -9.89
CA GLN A 128 5.19 7.26 -8.64
C GLN A 128 3.91 8.07 -8.88
N SER A 129 3.93 9.03 -9.82
CA SER A 129 2.76 9.86 -10.10
C SER A 129 1.57 9.04 -10.62
N ARG A 130 1.83 7.92 -11.31
CA ARG A 130 0.79 6.98 -11.74
C ARG A 130 0.26 6.09 -10.63
N LEU A 131 1.09 5.74 -9.65
CA LEU A 131 0.71 4.85 -8.55
C LEU A 131 0.01 5.56 -7.40
N LEU A 132 0.19 6.89 -7.25
CA LEU A 132 -0.26 7.63 -6.08
C LEU A 132 -1.78 7.53 -5.83
N TYR A 133 -2.60 7.89 -6.81
CA TYR A 133 -4.07 7.85 -6.67
C TYR A 133 -4.62 6.42 -6.58
N PRO A 134 -4.17 5.45 -7.41
CA PRO A 134 -4.55 4.05 -7.25
C PRO A 134 -4.26 3.50 -5.85
N LEU A 135 -3.14 3.86 -5.21
CA LEU A 135 -2.86 3.45 -3.83
C LEU A 135 -3.85 4.04 -2.82
N ALA A 136 -4.29 5.29 -3.01
CA ALA A 136 -5.34 5.86 -2.17
C ALA A 136 -6.69 5.16 -2.37
N TYR A 137 -7.01 4.72 -3.59
CA TYR A 137 -8.20 3.88 -3.83
C TYR A 137 -8.09 2.50 -3.18
N ILE A 138 -6.91 1.88 -3.19
CA ILE A 138 -6.67 0.64 -2.43
C ILE A 138 -6.90 0.88 -0.93
N ALA A 139 -6.35 1.98 -0.37
CA ALA A 139 -6.58 2.34 1.03
C ALA A 139 -8.06 2.48 1.35
N PHE A 140 -8.80 3.22 0.52
CA PHE A 140 -10.24 3.41 0.67
C PHE A 140 -11.00 2.09 0.66
N PHE A 141 -10.70 1.19 -0.28
CA PHE A 141 -11.34 -0.12 -0.34
C PHE A 141 -11.07 -0.93 0.93
N LEU A 142 -9.80 -1.02 1.36
CA LEU A 142 -9.41 -1.81 2.53
C LEU A 142 -10.05 -1.28 3.82
N GLU A 143 -10.08 0.04 4.00
CA GLU A 143 -10.69 0.68 5.17
C GLU A 143 -12.23 0.52 5.17
N THR A 144 -12.87 0.71 4.02
CA THR A 144 -14.33 0.53 3.88
C THR A 144 -14.73 -0.92 4.15
N TYR A 145 -13.94 -1.87 3.63
CA TYR A 145 -14.21 -3.29 3.84
C TYR A 145 -13.95 -3.72 5.29
N ALA A 146 -12.89 -3.22 5.93
CA ALA A 146 -12.63 -3.47 7.34
C ALA A 146 -13.77 -2.95 8.22
N ALA A 147 -14.26 -1.73 7.97
CA ALA A 147 -15.39 -1.15 8.71
C ALA A 147 -16.69 -1.96 8.55
N ALA A 148 -16.99 -2.45 7.34
CA ALA A 148 -18.14 -3.31 7.08
C ALA A 148 -18.05 -4.63 7.85
N ARG A 149 -16.85 -5.24 7.88
CA ARG A 149 -16.61 -6.48 8.61
C ARG A 149 -16.78 -6.30 10.12
N ASP A 150 -16.30 -5.20 10.68
CA ASP A 150 -16.41 -4.93 12.12
C ASP A 150 -17.87 -4.69 12.54
N ALA A 151 -18.65 -3.96 11.75
CA ALA A 151 -20.09 -3.79 11.97
C ALA A 151 -20.85 -5.14 11.97
N THR A 152 -20.47 -6.06 11.09
CA THR A 152 -21.06 -7.41 11.03
C THR A 152 -20.70 -8.25 12.27
N ARG A 153 -19.48 -8.11 12.80
CA ARG A 153 -19.06 -8.81 14.05
C ARG A 153 -19.85 -8.35 15.27
N GLU A 154 -20.13 -7.05 15.38
CA GLU A 154 -20.88 -6.47 16.50
C GLU A 154 -22.34 -6.93 16.56
N THR A 155 -22.96 -7.23 15.40
CA THR A 155 -24.36 -7.65 15.34
C THR A 155 -24.60 -9.14 15.65
N GLY A 156 -23.54 -9.92 15.89
CA GLY A 156 -23.62 -11.32 16.33
C GLY A 156 -24.25 -12.31 15.34
N LYS A 157 -24.60 -11.88 14.13
CA LYS A 157 -25.23 -12.70 13.09
C LYS A 157 -24.18 -13.22 12.11
N GLY A 158 -23.60 -14.38 12.39
CA GLY A 158 -22.91 -15.13 11.35
C GLY A 158 -21.89 -16.10 11.93
N LYS A 159 -22.16 -17.41 11.82
CA LYS A 159 -21.11 -18.44 11.93
C LYS A 159 -21.00 -19.32 10.67
N HIS A 160 -21.90 -19.20 9.68
CA HIS A 160 -21.93 -20.12 8.52
C HIS A 160 -22.10 -19.49 7.11
N HIS A 161 -22.11 -18.15 6.95
CA HIS A 161 -22.28 -17.48 5.63
C HIS A 161 -21.16 -16.50 5.22
N HIS A 162 -20.02 -16.50 5.93
CA HIS A 162 -19.03 -15.43 5.87
C HIS A 162 -18.33 -15.22 4.52
N LEU A 163 -18.01 -16.28 3.77
CA LEU A 163 -17.24 -16.14 2.52
C LEU A 163 -18.09 -15.54 1.39
N HIS A 164 -19.34 -15.97 1.24
CA HIS A 164 -20.24 -15.45 0.20
C HIS A 164 -20.69 -14.01 0.51
N HIS A 165 -20.96 -13.73 1.79
CA HIS A 165 -21.32 -12.38 2.25
C HIS A 165 -20.15 -11.39 2.09
N SER A 166 -18.91 -11.83 2.37
CA SER A 166 -17.69 -11.05 2.13
C SER A 166 -17.56 -10.61 0.68
N LEU A 167 -17.79 -11.51 -0.28
CA LEU A 167 -17.65 -11.20 -1.70
C LEU A 167 -18.72 -10.21 -2.19
N GLU A 168 -19.96 -10.35 -1.72
CA GLU A 168 -21.05 -9.43 -2.05
C GLU A 168 -20.81 -8.02 -1.49
N GLU A 169 -20.32 -7.91 -0.24
CA GLU A 169 -19.92 -6.64 0.36
C GLU A 169 -18.80 -5.96 -0.44
N GLN A 170 -17.73 -6.70 -0.76
CA GLN A 170 -16.61 -6.18 -1.55
C GLN A 170 -17.09 -5.68 -2.92
N GLN A 171 -17.96 -6.43 -3.60
CA GLN A 171 -18.55 -5.98 -4.87
C GLN A 171 -19.41 -4.74 -4.70
N SER A 172 -20.18 -4.67 -3.61
CA SER A 172 -20.97 -3.50 -3.29
C SER A 172 -20.09 -2.25 -3.12
N ILE A 173 -18.89 -2.37 -2.54
CA ILE A 173 -17.91 -1.28 -2.45
C ILE A 173 -17.44 -0.88 -3.86
N LEU A 174 -17.06 -1.84 -4.69
CA LEU A 174 -16.57 -1.59 -6.06
C LEU A 174 -17.62 -1.01 -7.02
N GLN A 175 -18.90 -1.08 -6.66
CA GLN A 175 -20.02 -0.50 -7.42
C GLN A 175 -20.35 0.94 -7.02
N ARG A 176 -19.73 1.47 -5.96
CA ARG A 176 -19.92 2.84 -5.46
C ARG A 176 -18.71 3.72 -5.80
N PRO A 177 -18.85 5.06 -5.70
CA PRO A 177 -17.69 5.95 -5.77
C PRO A 177 -16.60 5.54 -4.75
N PRO A 178 -15.31 5.60 -5.10
CA PRO A 178 -14.74 6.19 -6.34
C PRO A 178 -14.71 5.22 -7.54
N PHE A 179 -15.05 3.95 -7.37
CA PHE A 179 -14.85 2.89 -8.37
C PHE A 179 -15.87 2.89 -9.51
N THR A 180 -16.74 3.89 -9.61
CA THR A 180 -17.80 3.92 -10.64
C THR A 180 -17.28 3.93 -12.07
N THR A 181 -16.08 4.50 -12.30
CA THR A 181 -15.45 4.51 -13.62
C THR A 181 -14.60 3.27 -13.83
N THR A 182 -14.58 2.75 -15.06
CA THR A 182 -13.71 1.61 -15.43
C THR A 182 -12.24 1.94 -15.28
N GLU A 183 -11.83 3.17 -15.59
CA GLU A 183 -10.44 3.61 -15.47
C GLU A 183 -9.92 3.53 -14.02
N VAL A 184 -10.72 3.99 -13.04
CA VAL A 184 -10.36 3.90 -11.62
C VAL A 184 -10.27 2.44 -11.18
N LEU A 185 -11.22 1.59 -11.60
CA LEU A 185 -11.19 0.17 -11.26
C LEU A 185 -9.94 -0.52 -11.83
N LEU A 186 -9.64 -0.33 -13.11
CA LEU A 186 -8.50 -0.96 -13.79
C LEU A 186 -7.15 -0.46 -13.25
N SER A 187 -6.98 0.85 -13.08
CA SER A 187 -5.74 1.41 -12.52
C SER A 187 -5.50 0.95 -11.08
N THR A 188 -6.56 0.87 -10.26
CA THR A 188 -6.49 0.30 -8.91
C THR A 188 -6.12 -1.18 -8.96
N HIS A 189 -6.72 -1.94 -9.88
CA HIS A 189 -6.46 -3.37 -10.05
C HIS A 189 -5.00 -3.64 -10.47
N HIS A 190 -4.46 -2.93 -11.45
CA HIS A 190 -3.05 -3.07 -11.85
C HIS A 190 -2.09 -2.62 -10.75
N CYS A 191 -2.41 -1.54 -10.03
CA CYS A 191 -1.62 -1.11 -8.88
C CYS A 191 -1.58 -2.21 -7.80
N MET A 192 -2.71 -2.87 -7.52
CA MET A 192 -2.78 -3.97 -6.56
C MET A 192 -1.94 -5.17 -6.99
N HIS A 193 -1.93 -5.50 -8.29
CA HIS A 193 -1.04 -6.52 -8.86
C HIS A 193 0.44 -6.16 -8.67
N LEU A 194 0.84 -4.92 -8.98
CA LEU A 194 2.22 -4.46 -8.79
C LEU A 194 2.62 -4.51 -7.31
N LEU A 195 1.76 -4.03 -6.41
CA LEU A 195 2.00 -4.04 -4.97
C LEU A 195 2.22 -5.46 -4.45
N CYS A 196 1.28 -6.36 -4.74
CA CYS A 196 1.34 -7.74 -4.26
C CYS A 196 2.54 -8.50 -4.83
N SER A 197 2.81 -8.37 -6.14
CA SER A 197 3.98 -9.02 -6.77
C SER A 197 5.30 -8.49 -6.19
N SER A 198 5.42 -7.18 -6.01
CA SER A 198 6.62 -6.55 -5.43
C SER A 198 6.90 -7.01 -4.01
N VAL A 199 5.86 -7.05 -3.15
CA VAL A 199 6.00 -7.53 -1.77
C VAL A 199 6.41 -9.01 -1.75
N ARG A 200 5.78 -9.86 -2.57
CA ARG A 200 6.13 -11.29 -2.68
C ARG A 200 7.57 -11.51 -3.13
N HIS A 201 8.04 -10.74 -4.11
CA HIS A 201 9.45 -10.81 -4.54
C HIS A 201 10.41 -10.40 -3.43
N LEU A 202 10.09 -9.34 -2.68
CA LEU A 202 10.93 -8.87 -1.59
C LEU A 202 10.96 -9.81 -0.37
N MET A 203 9.93 -10.64 -0.18
CA MET A 203 9.91 -11.69 0.84
C MET A 203 10.80 -12.90 0.50
N THR A 204 11.20 -13.05 -0.77
CA THR A 204 12.04 -14.16 -1.24
C THR A 204 13.52 -13.86 -0.94
N PRO A 205 14.34 -14.86 -0.51
CA PRO A 205 14.04 -16.28 -0.29
C PRO A 205 13.62 -16.65 1.15
N GLU A 206 13.42 -15.66 2.04
CA GLU A 206 13.16 -15.93 3.47
C GLU A 206 11.85 -16.71 3.70
N PHE A 207 10.88 -16.55 2.80
CA PHE A 207 9.65 -17.35 2.77
C PHE A 207 9.48 -18.09 1.43
N PRO A 208 8.98 -19.33 1.46
CA PRO A 208 8.56 -20.04 0.24
C PRO A 208 7.53 -19.22 -0.55
N HIS A 209 7.64 -19.21 -1.88
CA HIS A 209 6.68 -18.51 -2.74
C HIS A 209 5.23 -18.96 -2.54
N THR A 210 5.01 -20.18 -2.07
CA THR A 210 3.68 -20.72 -1.78
C THR A 210 3.02 -20.07 -0.56
N SER A 211 3.79 -19.56 0.41
CA SER A 211 3.24 -18.93 1.62
C SER A 211 3.21 -17.40 1.56
N THR A 212 3.95 -16.76 0.64
CA THR A 212 3.98 -15.28 0.53
C THR A 212 2.61 -14.67 0.22
N GLY A 213 1.69 -15.42 -0.39
CA GLY A 213 0.32 -14.95 -0.65
C GLY A 213 -0.46 -14.72 0.64
N SER A 214 -0.43 -15.70 1.55
CA SER A 214 -1.05 -15.60 2.86
C SER A 214 -0.49 -14.42 3.65
N TRP A 215 0.83 -14.21 3.63
CA TRP A 215 1.48 -13.07 4.29
C TRP A 215 1.01 -11.71 3.76
N VAL A 216 0.94 -11.56 2.44
CA VAL A 216 0.44 -10.31 1.83
C VAL A 216 -1.03 -10.10 2.19
N SER A 217 -1.84 -11.15 2.16
CA SER A 217 -3.25 -11.08 2.56
C SER A 217 -3.42 -10.58 4.01
N ILE A 218 -2.63 -11.11 4.93
CA ILE A 218 -2.62 -10.69 6.33
C ILE A 218 -2.24 -9.21 6.45
N LEU A 219 -1.16 -8.79 5.79
CA LEU A 219 -0.70 -7.39 5.85
C LEU A 219 -1.82 -6.43 5.41
N LEU A 220 -2.47 -6.74 4.29
CA LEU A 220 -3.57 -5.95 3.75
C LEU A 220 -4.80 -5.92 4.66
N THR A 221 -5.12 -7.02 5.34
CA THR A 221 -6.37 -7.17 6.11
C THR A 221 -6.26 -6.85 7.60
N THR A 222 -5.05 -6.79 8.16
CA THR A 222 -4.81 -6.53 9.59
C THR A 222 -4.15 -5.18 9.87
N SER A 223 -3.43 -4.61 8.90
CA SER A 223 -2.67 -3.38 9.13
C SER A 223 -2.61 -2.47 7.90
N THR A 224 -3.57 -2.67 6.99
CA THR A 224 -3.77 -1.90 5.75
C THR A 224 -2.46 -1.65 4.99
N LEU A 225 -2.22 -0.43 4.52
CA LEU A 225 -1.04 -0.07 3.73
C LEU A 225 0.18 0.31 4.60
N GLU A 226 0.00 0.60 5.89
CA GLU A 226 1.07 1.11 6.76
C GLU A 226 2.16 0.06 7.01
N LYS A 227 1.80 -1.18 7.36
CA LYS A 227 2.80 -2.25 7.54
C LYS A 227 3.50 -2.62 6.22
N ILE A 228 2.82 -2.47 5.08
CA ILE A 228 3.43 -2.69 3.76
C ILE A 228 4.44 -1.59 3.45
N LEU A 229 4.12 -0.34 3.78
CA LEU A 229 5.06 0.79 3.69
C LEU A 229 6.30 0.54 4.56
N ASP A 230 6.13 0.13 5.81
CA ASP A 230 7.27 -0.16 6.70
C ASP A 230 8.16 -1.28 6.15
N PHE A 231 7.55 -2.32 5.58
CA PHE A 231 8.28 -3.41 4.93
C PHE A 231 9.10 -2.91 3.73
N LEU A 232 8.48 -2.15 2.83
CA LEU A 232 9.15 -1.61 1.64
C LEU A 232 10.27 -0.63 2.00
N SER A 233 10.03 0.23 3.00
CA SER A 233 11.06 1.13 3.54
C SER A 233 12.25 0.35 4.11
N ALA A 234 12.00 -0.71 4.89
CA ALA A 234 13.04 -1.56 5.46
C ALA A 234 13.81 -2.34 4.38
N ALA A 235 13.15 -2.69 3.28
CA ALA A 235 13.77 -3.31 2.12
C ALA A 235 14.69 -2.34 1.36
N ALA A 236 14.25 -1.10 1.15
CA ALA A 236 15.03 -0.06 0.48
C ALA A 236 16.34 0.27 1.23
N ASP A 237 16.26 0.42 2.56
CA ASP A 237 17.43 0.65 3.42
C ASP A 237 18.48 -0.46 3.31
N GLY A 238 18.01 -1.72 3.29
CA GLY A 238 18.88 -2.89 3.16
C GLY A 238 19.61 -2.96 1.81
N GLN A 239 18.98 -2.46 0.74
CA GLN A 239 19.58 -2.41 -0.60
C GLN A 239 20.62 -1.29 -0.71
N SER A 240 20.33 -0.11 -0.14
CA SER A 240 21.26 1.02 -0.10
C SER A 240 22.58 0.66 0.63
N ALA A 241 22.47 -0.02 1.77
CA ALA A 241 23.65 -0.51 2.51
C ALA A 241 24.49 -1.52 1.69
N LYS A 242 23.84 -2.45 0.98
CA LYS A 242 24.55 -3.42 0.11
C LYS A 242 25.30 -2.74 -1.04
N ALA A 243 24.70 -1.73 -1.68
CA ALA A 243 25.34 -0.97 -2.74
C ALA A 243 26.61 -0.23 -2.25
N GLN A 244 26.55 0.37 -1.06
CA GLN A 244 27.69 1.04 -0.43
C GLN A 244 28.83 0.07 -0.09
N HIS A 245 28.51 -1.11 0.48
CA HIS A 245 29.51 -2.13 0.80
C HIS A 245 30.18 -2.76 -0.44
N ALA A 246 29.42 -2.99 -1.52
CA ALA A 246 29.98 -3.45 -2.79
C ALA A 246 30.94 -2.43 -3.40
N HIS A 247 30.61 -1.13 -3.28
CA HIS A 247 31.48 -0.06 -3.77
C HIS A 247 32.80 0.02 -2.99
N ALA A 248 32.77 -0.11 -1.66
CA ALA A 248 33.97 -0.09 -0.83
C ALA A 248 34.94 -1.25 -1.17
N ARG A 249 34.42 -2.45 -1.48
CA ARG A 249 35.23 -3.60 -1.88
C ARG A 249 35.89 -3.42 -3.25
N ASN A 250 35.21 -2.79 -4.21
CA ASN A 250 35.77 -2.55 -5.54
C ASN A 250 36.85 -1.46 -5.57
N VAL A 251 36.91 -0.59 -4.56
CA VAL A 251 37.97 0.45 -4.45
C VAL A 251 39.25 -0.12 -3.80
N GLN A 252 39.19 -1.29 -3.17
CA GLN A 252 40.33 -1.91 -2.46
C GLN A 252 41.08 -3.00 -3.24
N SER A 253 40.77 -3.23 -4.53
CA SER A 253 41.51 -4.18 -5.36
C SER A 253 42.64 -3.51 -6.16
N HIS A 254 43.78 -3.26 -5.52
CA HIS A 254 45.09 -3.20 -6.18
C HIS A 254 45.92 -4.44 -5.78
N PRO A 255 46.68 -5.07 -6.71
CA PRO A 255 47.23 -6.39 -6.47
C PRO A 255 48.66 -6.31 -5.95
N HIS A 256 48.92 -6.78 -4.72
CA HIS A 256 50.25 -7.30 -4.38
C HIS A 256 50.16 -8.51 -3.42
N THR A 257 50.76 -9.60 -3.92
CA THR A 257 51.35 -10.76 -3.21
C THR A 257 50.48 -11.67 -2.34
N ARG A 258 50.34 -12.88 -2.89
CA ARG A 258 49.91 -14.17 -2.33
C ARG A 258 50.69 -14.58 -1.07
N ALA A 259 50.00 -14.83 0.03
CA ALA A 259 50.32 -15.89 0.99
C ALA A 259 49.06 -16.31 1.77
N GLN A 260 48.95 -17.62 1.98
CA GLN A 260 47.79 -18.38 2.42
C GLN A 260 47.40 -18.07 3.86
N HIS A 261 46.11 -17.85 4.11
CA HIS A 261 45.43 -18.32 5.32
C HIS A 261 43.99 -18.70 4.97
N ALA A 262 43.72 -20.00 4.99
CA ALA A 262 42.39 -20.55 4.98
C ALA A 262 41.74 -20.28 6.34
N HIS A 263 40.78 -19.36 6.39
CA HIS A 263 39.81 -19.28 7.47
C HIS A 263 38.44 -18.97 6.87
N THR A 264 37.55 -19.94 7.04
CA THR A 264 36.10 -19.81 7.28
C THR A 264 35.37 -18.79 6.39
N GLY A 265 34.57 -19.34 5.47
CA GLY A 265 33.63 -18.59 4.66
C GLY A 265 32.93 -17.52 5.48
N ASN A 266 33.26 -16.27 5.17
CA ASN A 266 32.64 -15.09 5.74
C ASN A 266 31.25 -14.99 5.10
N VAL A 267 30.35 -15.89 5.50
CA VAL A 267 28.91 -15.74 5.35
C VAL A 267 28.60 -14.47 6.09
N SER A 268 28.55 -13.37 5.35
CA SER A 268 28.19 -12.07 5.86
C SER A 268 26.83 -12.23 6.54
N SER A 269 26.86 -12.31 7.86
CA SER A 269 25.76 -12.18 8.80
C SER A 269 25.15 -10.78 8.67
N THR A 270 24.64 -10.45 7.49
CA THR A 270 23.94 -9.19 7.24
C THR A 270 22.49 -9.41 7.62
N TRP A 271 22.25 -9.28 8.92
CA TRP A 271 20.94 -8.95 9.44
C TRP A 271 20.49 -7.65 8.75
N THR A 272 19.52 -7.74 7.84
CA THR A 272 18.96 -6.56 7.15
C THR A 272 17.72 -6.10 7.89
N LYS A 273 17.42 -4.80 7.89
CA LYS A 273 16.15 -4.27 8.43
C LYS A 273 14.94 -5.01 7.85
N ARG A 274 15.01 -5.39 6.56
CA ARG A 274 14.06 -6.29 5.89
C ARG A 274 13.89 -7.62 6.65
N ARG A 275 14.98 -8.33 6.95
CA ARG A 275 14.93 -9.61 7.65
C ARG A 275 14.41 -9.46 9.08
N GLU A 276 14.76 -8.38 9.76
CA GLU A 276 14.23 -8.05 11.08
C GLU A 276 12.71 -7.83 11.06
N PHE A 277 12.23 -7.04 10.10
CA PHE A 277 10.79 -6.83 9.89
C PHE A 277 10.07 -8.17 9.69
N LEU A 278 10.60 -9.01 8.80
CA LEU A 278 10.00 -10.32 8.50
C LEU A 278 9.93 -11.24 9.73
N LEU A 279 10.93 -11.19 10.62
CA LEU A 279 10.92 -11.97 11.86
C LEU A 279 9.93 -11.42 12.88
N ARG A 280 9.83 -10.09 13.03
CA ARG A 280 8.81 -9.48 13.90
C ARG A 280 7.40 -9.78 13.39
N MET A 281 7.18 -9.61 12.09
CA MET A 281 5.91 -9.93 11.44
C MET A 281 5.50 -11.40 11.64
N ARG A 282 6.46 -12.32 11.62
CA ARG A 282 6.20 -13.73 11.92
C ARG A 282 5.75 -13.93 13.37
N ASN A 283 6.37 -13.24 14.31
CA ASN A 283 5.95 -13.31 15.72
C ASN A 283 4.56 -12.70 15.93
N ASP A 284 4.29 -11.52 15.33
CA ASP A 284 2.94 -10.90 15.33
C ASP A 284 1.88 -11.88 14.78
N TRP A 285 2.25 -12.69 13.79
CA TRP A 285 1.37 -13.68 13.19
C TRP A 285 1.12 -14.90 14.09
N GLU A 286 2.16 -15.43 14.71
CA GLU A 286 2.01 -16.52 15.69
C GLU A 286 1.14 -16.07 16.87
N GLU A 287 1.30 -14.82 17.32
CA GLU A 287 0.43 -14.21 18.35
C GLU A 287 -1.01 -14.04 17.86
N TYR A 288 -1.20 -13.55 16.63
CA TYR A 288 -2.54 -13.43 16.02
C TYR A 288 -3.24 -14.80 15.92
N LEU A 289 -2.56 -15.82 15.38
CA LEU A 289 -3.10 -17.18 15.31
C LEU A 289 -3.40 -17.77 16.70
N ALA A 290 -2.55 -17.51 17.70
CA ALA A 290 -2.81 -17.92 19.07
C ALA A 290 -4.05 -17.22 19.67
N SER A 291 -4.27 -15.95 19.34
CA SER A 291 -5.44 -15.19 19.78
C SER A 291 -6.74 -15.65 19.11
N VAL A 292 -6.68 -16.10 17.86
CA VAL A 292 -7.83 -16.61 17.10
C VAL A 292 -8.13 -18.08 17.43
N GLY A 293 -7.10 -18.87 17.76
CA GLY A 293 -7.20 -20.30 18.06
C GLY A 293 -7.35 -20.67 19.54
N GLY A 294 -7.60 -19.70 20.42
CA GLY A 294 -7.51 -19.84 21.89
C GLY A 294 -8.61 -20.65 22.61
N ASP A 295 -9.57 -21.26 21.92
CA ASP A 295 -10.69 -22.00 22.54
C ASP A 295 -10.84 -23.45 22.02
N GLN A 296 -9.71 -24.10 21.69
CA GLN A 296 -9.65 -25.46 21.16
C GLN A 296 -9.88 -26.58 22.21
N THR A 297 -10.97 -26.52 22.99
CA THR A 297 -11.37 -27.70 23.81
C THR A 297 -12.73 -28.31 23.46
N ALA A 298 -13.45 -27.84 22.44
CA ALA A 298 -14.62 -28.60 21.97
C ALA A 298 -15.02 -28.26 20.52
N ALA A 299 -14.70 -29.16 19.59
CA ALA A 299 -15.45 -29.55 18.38
C ALA A 299 -14.52 -29.78 17.18
N ALA A 300 -14.63 -30.98 16.62
CA ALA A 300 -13.79 -31.47 15.56
C ALA A 300 -14.33 -31.09 14.17
N ALA A 301 -13.40 -30.92 13.23
CA ALA A 301 -13.51 -31.15 11.80
C ALA A 301 -14.12 -30.07 10.86
N ASP A 302 -14.83 -29.04 11.33
CA ASP A 302 -15.42 -28.03 10.40
C ASP A 302 -14.97 -26.57 10.67
N GLU A 303 -14.19 -26.34 11.74
CA GLU A 303 -13.68 -25.01 12.10
C GLU A 303 -12.33 -24.66 11.45
N GLN A 304 -11.76 -25.55 10.62
CA GLN A 304 -10.51 -25.27 9.88
C GLN A 304 -10.63 -24.05 8.94
N ALA A 305 -11.84 -23.69 8.52
CA ALA A 305 -12.10 -22.54 7.66
C ALA A 305 -12.13 -21.18 8.41
N LEU A 306 -12.23 -21.19 9.74
CA LEU A 306 -12.33 -19.96 10.56
C LEU A 306 -10.96 -19.42 11.02
N ALA A 307 -9.91 -20.25 10.99
CA ALA A 307 -8.58 -19.89 11.50
C ALA A 307 -7.54 -19.58 10.41
N ALA A 308 -7.85 -19.86 9.14
CA ALA A 308 -6.94 -19.54 8.04
C ALA A 308 -7.12 -18.08 7.61
N PRO A 309 -6.03 -17.32 7.39
CA PRO A 309 -6.13 -15.98 6.80
C PRO A 309 -6.79 -16.10 5.42
N PRO A 310 -7.58 -15.09 4.98
CA PRO A 310 -8.21 -15.14 3.67
C PRO A 310 -7.14 -15.34 2.60
N ASP A 311 -7.46 -16.10 1.56
CA ASP A 311 -6.55 -16.18 0.42
C ASP A 311 -6.35 -14.78 -0.19
N LEU A 312 -5.18 -14.52 -0.75
CA LEU A 312 -4.88 -13.20 -1.32
C LEU A 312 -5.91 -12.80 -2.38
N ARG A 313 -6.43 -13.78 -3.14
CA ARG A 313 -7.47 -13.54 -4.14
C ARG A 313 -8.76 -13.00 -3.53
N GLN A 314 -9.11 -13.44 -2.32
CA GLN A 314 -10.32 -13.07 -1.60
C GLN A 314 -10.25 -11.65 -1.01
N VAL A 315 -9.06 -11.02 -0.98
CA VAL A 315 -8.94 -9.64 -0.45
C VAL A 315 -9.45 -8.61 -1.46
N TRP A 316 -9.14 -8.78 -2.75
CA TRP A 316 -9.45 -7.79 -3.80
C TRP A 316 -9.76 -8.44 -5.15
N PHE A 317 -8.93 -9.39 -5.57
CA PHE A 317 -8.90 -9.86 -6.96
C PHE A 317 -10.23 -10.50 -7.40
N GLU A 318 -10.82 -11.37 -6.59
CA GLU A 318 -12.09 -12.03 -6.95
C GLU A 318 -13.25 -11.04 -7.09
N ALA A 319 -13.34 -10.07 -6.18
CA ALA A 319 -14.36 -9.03 -6.24
C ALA A 319 -14.15 -8.10 -7.44
N ALA A 320 -12.90 -7.69 -7.70
CA ALA A 320 -12.52 -6.84 -8.82
C ALA A 320 -12.78 -7.52 -10.16
N GLU A 321 -12.40 -8.78 -10.32
CA GLU A 321 -12.63 -9.57 -11.53
C GLU A 321 -14.12 -9.74 -11.81
N LYS A 322 -14.93 -10.07 -10.80
CA LYS A 322 -16.38 -10.17 -10.98
C LYS A 322 -17.02 -8.83 -11.36
N GLU A 323 -16.52 -7.72 -10.81
CA GLU A 323 -16.97 -6.38 -11.20
C GLU A 323 -16.50 -6.00 -12.63
N MET A 324 -15.28 -6.37 -13.04
CA MET A 324 -14.78 -6.20 -14.41
C MET A 324 -15.61 -7.02 -15.41
N TYR A 325 -15.96 -8.26 -15.06
CA TYR A 325 -16.87 -9.10 -15.85
C TYR A 325 -18.24 -8.45 -16.00
N ARG A 326 -18.81 -7.94 -14.90
CA ARG A 326 -20.09 -7.23 -14.91
C ARG A 326 -20.07 -6.00 -15.83
N ARG A 327 -18.94 -5.29 -15.90
CA ARG A 327 -18.74 -4.12 -16.78
C ARG A 327 -18.38 -4.49 -18.23
N GLY A 328 -18.15 -5.77 -18.53
CA GLY A 328 -17.73 -6.22 -19.86
C GLY A 328 -16.30 -5.83 -20.23
N VAL A 329 -15.40 -5.71 -19.24
CA VAL A 329 -14.02 -5.21 -19.42
C VAL A 329 -12.96 -6.18 -18.91
N ILE A 330 -13.29 -7.48 -18.84
CA ILE A 330 -12.28 -8.51 -18.52
C ILE A 330 -11.11 -8.39 -19.48
N THR A 331 -11.34 -8.53 -20.79
CA THR A 331 -10.32 -8.20 -21.78
C THR A 331 -10.27 -6.69 -21.99
N HIS A 332 -9.15 -6.06 -21.64
CA HIS A 332 -8.99 -4.61 -21.72
C HIS A 332 -7.58 -4.22 -22.16
N ARG A 333 -7.45 -2.99 -22.65
CA ARG A 333 -6.16 -2.42 -23.06
C ARG A 333 -5.27 -2.20 -21.83
N PRO A 334 -3.98 -2.57 -21.88
CA PRO A 334 -3.04 -2.26 -20.81
C PRO A 334 -2.88 -0.75 -20.64
N GLU A 335 -2.44 -0.33 -19.45
CA GLU A 335 -2.06 1.06 -19.24
C GLU A 335 -0.90 1.47 -20.15
N ASP A 336 -0.83 2.75 -20.47
CA ASP A 336 0.28 3.28 -21.26
C ASP A 336 1.62 2.90 -20.61
N PRO A 337 2.64 2.51 -21.37
CA PRO A 337 3.92 2.12 -20.80
C PRO A 337 4.63 3.31 -20.12
N VAL A 338 5.30 3.04 -18.99
CA VAL A 338 6.27 3.98 -18.40
C VAL A 338 7.62 3.74 -19.06
N HIS A 339 7.98 4.60 -20.00
CA HIS A 339 9.29 4.51 -20.66
C HIS A 339 10.42 4.85 -19.70
N ILE A 340 11.28 3.88 -19.44
CA ILE A 340 12.49 4.05 -18.61
C ILE A 340 13.67 4.39 -19.50
N LEU A 341 13.88 3.60 -20.57
CA LEU A 341 14.96 3.75 -21.54
C LEU A 341 14.40 3.69 -22.96
N ARG A 342 15.19 4.07 -23.97
CA ARG A 342 14.78 3.87 -25.37
C ARG A 342 14.58 2.37 -25.61
N GLY A 343 13.34 1.99 -25.95
CA GLY A 343 12.97 0.60 -26.21
C GLY A 343 12.65 -0.24 -24.98
N SER A 344 12.84 0.27 -23.76
CA SER A 344 12.54 -0.47 -22.52
C SER A 344 11.62 0.33 -21.59
N TYR A 345 10.56 -0.34 -21.12
CA TYR A 345 9.46 0.29 -20.41
C TYR A 345 8.85 -0.65 -19.38
N ILE A 346 8.20 -0.08 -18.38
CA ILE A 346 7.41 -0.81 -17.38
C ILE A 346 5.94 -0.69 -17.76
N ARG A 347 5.22 -1.80 -17.84
CA ARG A 347 3.76 -1.82 -17.97
C ARG A 347 3.13 -2.20 -16.65
N LEU A 348 2.09 -1.47 -16.27
CA LEU A 348 1.15 -1.89 -15.25
C LEU A 348 0.11 -2.74 -15.97
N HIS A 349 0.07 -4.04 -15.63
CA HIS A 349 -0.80 -5.00 -16.30
C HIS A 349 -1.30 -6.07 -15.33
N CYS A 350 -2.38 -6.72 -15.74
CA CYS A 350 -2.88 -7.95 -15.13
C CYS A 350 -2.90 -9.08 -16.17
N GLU A 351 -3.41 -10.25 -15.78
CA GLU A 351 -3.54 -11.41 -16.67
C GLU A 351 -4.60 -11.23 -17.77
N PHE A 352 -5.48 -10.23 -17.65
CA PHE A 352 -6.54 -9.96 -18.61
C PHE A 352 -6.23 -8.80 -19.58
N CYS A 353 -5.04 -8.19 -19.48
CA CYS A 353 -4.59 -7.20 -20.45
C CYS A 353 -4.31 -7.87 -21.80
N ASP A 354 -4.84 -7.31 -22.88
CA ASP A 354 -4.59 -7.77 -24.24
C ASP A 354 -3.72 -6.75 -24.99
N ASP A 355 -2.56 -7.21 -25.46
CA ASP A 355 -1.58 -6.43 -26.22
C ASP A 355 -1.99 -6.25 -27.70
N GLN A 356 -3.09 -6.85 -28.15
CA GLN A 356 -3.55 -6.81 -29.55
C GLN A 356 -4.38 -5.58 -29.95
N TYR A 357 -4.52 -4.58 -29.08
CA TYR A 357 -5.30 -3.34 -29.32
C TYR A 357 -4.46 -2.08 -29.59
#